data_AF-A0A257YEX5-F1
#
_entry.id   AF-A0A257YEX5-F1
#
_cell.length_a   1.000
_cell.length_b   1.000
_cell.length_c   1.000
_cell.angle_alpha   90.00
_cell.angle_beta   90.00
_cell.angle_gamma   90.00
#
_symmetry.space_group_name_H-M   'P 1'
#
loop_
_entity.id
_entity.type
_entity.pdbx_description
1 polymer ?
#
loop_
_entity_poly.entity_id
_entity_poly.type
_entity_poly.pdbx_seq_one_letter_code
_entity_poly.pdbx_strand_id
1 'polypeptide(L)'
;MTFDYDAYLADFLTGDDDALVARWFAEDCAMESGSGTFEGHEGMRRFLAWAHDGVRECPRVVAFAQQGNDLFAEIDMDFHATKERADFPFRHLHPGDSITVKFLAHYVLDADGKIRRLKTMTWPAEKGVTKLPPLGPHPSQLAAYGAYTAAFSAGDPERYTRFYTDDVELLLGSVPPMRGKAAIADFYTAMFQRVRESLTVHSITATETEVISDTTSRFTAIADAPDFVVGPLRAGDHIEVRVVVTYSLRGGLIERIAVKRAGEPVTVRSGG
;
A
#
# COMPACT_ATOMS: atom_id res chain seq x y z
N MET A 1 -0.32 16.49 -31.60
CA MET A 1 0.56 15.46 -31.01
C MET A 1 -0.31 14.46 -30.26
N THR A 2 0.10 13.20 -30.18
CA THR A 2 -0.62 12.18 -29.40
C THR A 2 0.03 12.09 -28.02
N PHE A 3 -0.78 12.13 -26.96
CA PHE A 3 -0.31 11.98 -25.59
C PHE A 3 0.03 10.52 -25.31
N ASP A 4 1.21 10.26 -24.76
CA ASP A 4 1.64 8.93 -24.38
C ASP A 4 1.09 8.57 -23.00
N TYR A 5 -0.16 8.10 -22.99
CA TYR A 5 -0.87 7.80 -21.74
C TYR A 5 -0.21 6.65 -20.96
N ASP A 6 0.34 5.65 -21.66
CA ASP A 6 0.98 4.51 -21.02
C ASP A 6 2.26 4.93 -20.29
N ALA A 7 3.07 5.81 -20.89
CA ALA A 7 4.23 6.37 -20.21
C ALA A 7 3.85 7.29 -19.05
N TYR A 8 2.79 8.10 -19.18
CA TYR A 8 2.25 8.91 -18.08
C TYR A 8 1.83 8.02 -16.91
N LEU A 9 1.10 6.93 -17.20
CA LEU A 9 0.65 5.98 -16.22
C LEU A 9 1.83 5.27 -15.52
N ALA A 10 2.84 4.85 -16.29
CA ALA A 10 4.03 4.22 -15.74
C ALA A 10 4.75 5.13 -14.75
N ASP A 11 4.92 6.41 -15.08
CA ASP A 11 5.52 7.40 -14.18
C ASP A 11 4.66 7.63 -12.93
N PHE A 12 3.34 7.77 -13.08
CA PHE A 12 2.42 7.93 -11.94
C PHE A 12 2.53 6.75 -10.96
N LEU A 13 2.64 5.52 -11.50
CA LEU A 13 2.74 4.30 -10.71
C LEU A 13 4.06 4.18 -9.94
N THR A 14 5.10 4.97 -10.26
CA THR A 14 6.33 5.05 -9.44
C THR A 14 6.10 5.73 -8.09
N GLY A 15 5.14 6.67 -8.02
CA GLY A 15 4.94 7.54 -6.85
C GLY A 15 5.93 8.70 -6.74
N ASP A 16 6.76 8.95 -7.77
CA ASP A 16 7.61 10.14 -7.84
C ASP A 16 6.80 11.33 -8.39
N ASP A 17 6.11 12.02 -7.49
CA ASP A 17 5.26 13.16 -7.83
C ASP A 17 6.05 14.31 -8.47
N ASP A 18 7.30 14.52 -8.08
CA ASP A 18 8.14 15.59 -8.63
C ASP A 18 8.50 15.32 -10.10
N ALA A 19 8.94 14.09 -10.40
CA ALA A 19 9.22 13.67 -11.77
C ALA A 19 7.95 13.69 -12.64
N LEU A 20 6.83 13.20 -12.09
CA LEU A 20 5.53 13.21 -12.75
C LEU A 20 5.12 14.64 -13.15
N VAL A 21 5.14 15.57 -12.19
CA VAL A 21 4.75 16.97 -12.41
C VAL A 21 5.68 17.64 -13.42
N ALA A 22 7.00 17.50 -13.25
CA ALA A 22 7.98 18.14 -14.13
C ALA A 22 7.86 17.68 -15.60
N ARG A 23 7.63 16.38 -15.81
CA ARG A 23 7.56 15.78 -17.15
C ARG A 23 6.23 16.06 -17.84
N TRP A 24 5.11 15.87 -17.15
CA TRP A 24 3.80 15.77 -17.81
C TRP A 24 2.92 17.01 -17.70
N PHE A 25 3.19 17.91 -16.78
CA PHE A 25 2.35 19.08 -16.54
C PHE A 25 3.01 20.36 -17.05
N ALA A 26 2.23 21.24 -17.68
CA ALA A 26 2.65 22.58 -18.05
C ALA A 26 2.97 23.41 -16.80
N GLU A 27 3.87 24.41 -16.88
CA GLU A 27 4.24 25.23 -15.72
C GLU A 27 3.03 25.97 -15.12
N ASP A 28 2.09 26.39 -15.99
CA ASP A 28 0.84 27.06 -15.64
C ASP A 28 -0.36 26.11 -15.62
N CYS A 29 -0.14 24.82 -15.32
CA CYS A 29 -1.21 23.84 -15.26
C CYS A 29 -2.25 24.18 -14.18
N ALA A 30 -3.49 23.71 -14.34
CA ALA A 30 -4.51 23.78 -13.30
C ALA A 30 -5.21 22.43 -13.12
N MET A 31 -5.29 21.94 -11.87
CA MET A 31 -6.12 20.79 -11.51
C MET A 31 -7.41 21.25 -10.84
N GLU A 32 -8.54 20.76 -11.32
CA GLU A 32 -9.88 21.03 -10.81
C GLU A 32 -10.51 19.74 -10.28
N SER A 33 -10.79 19.73 -8.99
CA SER A 33 -11.43 18.60 -8.32
C SER A 33 -12.57 19.08 -7.41
N GLY A 34 -13.26 18.14 -6.76
CA GLY A 34 -14.31 18.48 -5.80
C GLY A 34 -13.82 19.30 -4.60
N SER A 35 -12.51 19.29 -4.30
CA SER A 35 -11.91 20.03 -3.18
C SER A 35 -11.38 21.42 -3.57
N GLY A 36 -11.42 21.79 -4.85
CA GLY A 36 -11.01 23.11 -5.34
C GLY A 36 -10.11 23.06 -6.57
N THR A 37 -9.44 24.19 -6.83
CA THR A 37 -8.49 24.37 -7.94
C THR A 37 -7.07 24.53 -7.42
N PHE A 38 -6.14 23.81 -8.03
CA PHE A 38 -4.71 23.82 -7.70
C PHE A 38 -3.90 24.25 -8.91
N GLU A 39 -3.23 25.39 -8.80
CA GLU A 39 -2.58 26.07 -9.93
C GLU A 39 -1.06 25.95 -9.89
N GLY A 40 -0.49 25.79 -11.09
CA GLY A 40 0.93 25.58 -11.33
C GLY A 40 1.48 24.30 -10.71
N HIS A 41 2.78 24.07 -10.94
CA HIS A 41 3.49 22.93 -10.35
C HIS A 41 3.46 22.94 -8.82
N GLU A 42 3.55 24.11 -8.18
CA GLU A 42 3.49 24.20 -6.71
C GLU A 42 2.13 23.76 -6.16
N GLY A 43 1.03 24.23 -6.76
CA GLY A 43 -0.31 23.81 -6.39
C GLY A 43 -0.51 22.31 -6.58
N MET A 44 -0.03 21.77 -7.70
CA MET A 44 -0.10 20.33 -7.99
C MET A 44 0.66 19.49 -6.97
N ARG A 45 1.92 19.84 -6.67
CA ARG A 45 2.73 19.14 -5.66
C ARG A 45 2.07 19.18 -4.28
N ARG A 46 1.51 20.33 -3.88
CA ARG A 46 0.80 20.45 -2.61
C ARG A 46 -0.43 19.54 -2.54
N PHE A 47 -1.19 19.45 -3.64
CA PHE A 47 -2.33 18.54 -3.73
C PHE A 47 -1.89 17.07 -3.63
N LEU A 48 -0.91 16.65 -4.44
CA LEU A 48 -0.42 15.27 -4.47
C LEU A 48 0.19 14.88 -3.12
N ALA A 49 0.99 15.74 -2.50
CA ALA A 49 1.55 15.49 -1.17
C ALA A 49 0.46 15.23 -0.12
N TRP A 50 -0.66 15.96 -0.14
CA TRP A 50 -1.79 15.72 0.76
C TRP A 50 -2.58 14.45 0.39
N ALA A 51 -2.81 14.22 -0.90
CA ALA A 51 -3.55 13.06 -1.40
C ALA A 51 -2.80 11.76 -1.07
N HIS A 52 -1.49 11.75 -1.29
CA HIS A 52 -0.60 10.60 -1.12
C HIS A 52 -0.08 10.39 0.31
N ASP A 53 -0.38 11.31 1.23
CA ASP A 53 0.10 11.20 2.61
C ASP A 53 -0.48 9.95 3.32
N GLY A 54 0.31 8.88 3.36
CA GLY A 54 -0.07 7.58 3.91
C GLY A 54 -1.16 6.83 3.14
N VAL A 55 -1.40 7.21 1.89
CA VAL A 55 -2.29 6.52 0.95
C VAL A 55 -1.58 6.42 -0.39
N ARG A 56 -1.42 5.20 -0.90
CA ARG A 56 -0.91 5.02 -2.26
C ARG A 56 -2.08 5.04 -3.25
N GLU A 57 -2.07 6.01 -4.15
CA GLU A 57 -3.02 6.14 -5.26
C GLU A 57 -2.49 5.44 -6.52
N CYS A 58 -3.21 4.45 -7.04
CA CYS A 58 -2.80 3.64 -8.18
C CYS A 58 -3.89 3.66 -9.26
N PRO A 59 -3.75 4.49 -10.30
CA PRO A 59 -4.69 4.51 -11.41
C PRO A 59 -4.63 3.22 -12.23
N ARG A 60 -5.80 2.72 -12.62
CA ARG A 60 -5.97 1.70 -13.66
C ARG A 60 -6.89 2.23 -14.74
N VAL A 61 -6.31 2.53 -15.90
CA VAL A 61 -7.06 3.08 -17.03
C VAL A 61 -7.95 1.99 -17.62
N VAL A 62 -9.24 2.28 -17.72
CA VAL A 62 -10.24 1.40 -18.35
C VAL A 62 -10.27 1.68 -19.85
N ALA A 63 -10.36 2.95 -20.21
CA ALA A 63 -10.33 3.42 -21.59
C ALA A 63 -9.93 4.89 -21.62
N PHE A 64 -9.35 5.33 -22.74
CA PHE A 64 -9.12 6.75 -22.99
C PHE A 64 -9.34 7.08 -24.48
N ALA A 65 -9.65 8.33 -24.75
CA ALA A 65 -9.83 8.87 -26.08
C ALA A 65 -9.25 10.27 -26.16
N GLN A 66 -8.54 10.57 -27.25
CA GLN A 66 -7.98 11.90 -27.51
C GLN A 66 -8.54 12.48 -28.80
N GLN A 67 -8.97 13.74 -28.76
CA GLN A 67 -9.34 14.53 -29.92
C GLN A 67 -8.64 15.89 -29.85
N GLY A 68 -7.65 16.10 -30.73
CA GLY A 68 -6.84 17.31 -30.69
C GLY A 68 -6.10 17.42 -29.35
N ASN A 69 -6.38 18.49 -28.60
CA ASN A 69 -5.77 18.74 -27.29
C ASN A 69 -6.60 18.21 -26.12
N ASP A 70 -7.79 17.67 -26.38
CA ASP A 70 -8.67 17.13 -25.36
C ASP A 70 -8.45 15.62 -25.23
N LEU A 71 -8.18 15.16 -24.02
CA LEU A 71 -8.00 13.76 -23.68
C LEU A 71 -8.94 13.40 -22.53
N PHE A 72 -9.77 12.38 -22.73
CA PHE A 72 -10.65 11.83 -21.72
C PHE A 72 -10.17 10.45 -21.32
N ALA A 73 -10.15 10.15 -20.03
CA ALA A 73 -9.84 8.82 -19.51
C ALA A 73 -10.86 8.39 -18.46
N GLU A 74 -11.38 7.19 -18.62
CA GLU A 74 -12.07 6.47 -17.55
C GLU A 74 -11.03 5.67 -16.76
N ILE A 75 -11.01 5.86 -15.45
CA ILE A 75 -9.97 5.31 -14.56
C ILE A 75 -10.65 4.66 -13.36
N ASP A 76 -10.26 3.44 -13.04
CA ASP A 76 -10.49 2.86 -11.72
C ASP A 76 -9.27 3.19 -10.84
N MET A 77 -9.45 4.08 -9.89
CA MET A 77 -8.38 4.56 -9.02
C MET A 77 -8.37 3.77 -7.72
N ASP A 78 -7.33 2.98 -7.49
CA ASP A 78 -7.17 2.21 -6.25
C ASP A 78 -6.41 3.04 -5.21
N PHE A 79 -6.90 3.06 -3.97
CA PHE A 79 -6.28 3.74 -2.84
C PHE A 79 -5.98 2.72 -1.74
N HIS A 80 -4.72 2.65 -1.31
CA HIS A 80 -4.25 1.72 -0.29
C HIS A 80 -3.67 2.47 0.90
N ALA A 81 -4.29 2.37 2.07
CA ALA A 81 -3.90 3.13 3.24
C ALA A 81 -2.83 2.40 4.07
N THR A 82 -1.72 3.08 4.33
CA THR A 82 -0.65 2.63 5.25
C THR A 82 -0.72 3.32 6.61
N LYS A 83 -1.53 4.37 6.74
CA LYS A 83 -1.86 5.02 8.01
C LYS A 83 -3.35 5.39 8.05
N GLU A 84 -3.84 5.76 9.23
CA GLU A 84 -5.21 6.24 9.38
C GLU A 84 -5.41 7.60 8.67
N ARG A 85 -6.51 7.72 7.92
CA ARG A 85 -6.95 8.91 7.22
C ARG A 85 -8.45 9.11 7.43
N ALA A 86 -8.78 9.70 8.58
CA ALA A 86 -10.16 10.05 8.94
C ALA A 86 -10.77 11.10 8.02
N ASP A 87 -9.94 11.94 7.40
CA ASP A 87 -10.31 13.04 6.50
C ASP A 87 -10.35 12.64 5.02
N PHE A 88 -10.15 11.35 4.70
CA PHE A 88 -10.05 10.95 3.30
C PHE A 88 -11.38 11.13 2.56
N PRO A 89 -11.40 11.79 1.38
CA PRO A 89 -12.64 12.28 0.75
C PRO A 89 -13.71 11.24 0.46
N PHE A 90 -13.32 9.97 0.30
CA PHE A 90 -14.23 8.91 -0.13
C PHE A 90 -14.81 8.09 1.04
N ARG A 91 -14.12 8.07 2.19
CA ARG A 91 -14.51 7.48 3.48
C ARG A 91 -13.32 7.52 4.43
N HIS A 92 -13.55 7.32 5.73
CA HIS A 92 -12.48 7.00 6.67
C HIS A 92 -11.74 5.72 6.24
N LEU A 93 -10.41 5.81 6.11
CA LEU A 93 -9.50 4.70 5.88
C LEU A 93 -8.60 4.46 7.11
N HIS A 94 -8.41 3.20 7.46
CA HIS A 94 -7.43 2.75 8.44
C HIS A 94 -6.29 2.00 7.73
N PRO A 95 -5.14 1.76 8.38
CA PRO A 95 -4.06 0.95 7.80
C PRO A 95 -4.59 -0.42 7.33
N GLY A 96 -4.29 -0.80 6.09
CA GLY A 96 -4.79 -2.05 5.48
C GLY A 96 -6.09 -1.91 4.71
N ASP A 97 -6.81 -0.81 4.84
CA ASP A 97 -7.99 -0.58 4.01
C ASP A 97 -7.55 -0.28 2.57
N SER A 98 -8.32 -0.83 1.62
CA SER A 98 -8.19 -0.54 0.20
C SER A 98 -9.57 -0.22 -0.36
N ILE A 99 -9.66 0.82 -1.18
CA ILE A 99 -10.88 1.16 -1.91
C ILE A 99 -10.56 1.51 -3.35
N THR A 100 -11.55 1.32 -4.22
CA THR A 100 -11.47 1.77 -5.61
C THR A 100 -12.57 2.79 -5.87
N VAL A 101 -12.21 3.87 -6.54
CA VAL A 101 -13.14 4.91 -6.95
C VAL A 101 -13.04 5.07 -8.45
N LYS A 102 -14.18 5.13 -9.13
CA LYS A 102 -14.20 5.42 -10.56
C LYS A 102 -14.04 6.91 -10.79
N PHE A 103 -13.16 7.26 -11.73
CA PHE A 103 -12.91 8.61 -12.20
C PHE A 103 -13.22 8.72 -13.69
N LEU A 104 -13.73 9.88 -14.07
CA LEU A 104 -13.61 10.40 -15.43
C LEU A 104 -12.71 11.62 -15.37
N ALA A 105 -11.56 11.53 -16.01
CA ALA A 105 -10.57 12.59 -16.08
C ALA A 105 -10.57 13.23 -17.48
N HIS A 106 -10.65 14.55 -17.53
CA HIS A 106 -10.47 15.36 -18.72
C HIS A 106 -9.16 16.14 -18.61
N TYR A 107 -8.26 15.89 -19.54
CA TYR A 107 -6.99 16.57 -19.70
C TYR A 107 -7.07 17.48 -20.91
N VAL A 108 -6.63 18.72 -20.76
CA VAL A 108 -6.39 19.66 -21.86
C VAL A 108 -4.89 19.86 -22.00
N LEU A 109 -4.37 19.56 -23.18
CA LEU A 109 -2.95 19.63 -23.50
C LEU A 109 -2.59 20.99 -24.10
N ASP A 110 -1.38 21.46 -23.83
CA ASP A 110 -0.79 22.61 -24.51
C ASP A 110 -0.13 22.23 -25.86
N ALA A 111 0.56 23.19 -26.48
CA ALA A 111 1.22 23.00 -27.77
C ALA A 111 2.38 21.99 -27.72
N ASP A 112 2.99 21.80 -26.55
CA ASP A 112 4.09 20.85 -26.31
C ASP A 112 3.57 19.47 -25.86
N GLY A 113 2.25 19.30 -25.78
CA GLY A 113 1.61 18.06 -25.36
C GLY A 113 1.60 17.85 -23.84
N LYS A 114 1.90 18.88 -23.04
CA LYS A 114 1.82 18.80 -21.58
C LYS A 114 0.42 19.13 -21.07
N ILE A 115 0.06 18.55 -19.93
CA ILE A 115 -1.23 18.78 -19.27
C ILE A 115 -1.27 20.21 -18.74
N ARG A 116 -2.07 21.06 -19.38
CA ARG A 116 -2.37 22.43 -18.95
C ARG A 116 -3.61 22.49 -18.05
N ARG A 117 -4.57 21.58 -18.24
CA ARG A 117 -5.72 21.47 -17.35
C ARG A 117 -6.06 20.01 -17.09
N LEU A 118 -6.35 19.68 -15.85
CA LEU A 118 -6.88 18.38 -15.44
C LEU A 118 -8.17 18.63 -14.66
N LYS A 119 -9.28 18.06 -15.10
CA LYS A 119 -10.54 18.07 -14.37
C LYS A 119 -11.01 16.65 -14.13
N THR A 120 -11.37 16.35 -12.88
CA THR A 120 -11.81 15.01 -12.50
C THR A 120 -13.24 15.02 -11.99
N MET A 121 -14.02 14.03 -12.39
CA MET A 121 -15.32 13.68 -11.81
C MET A 121 -15.22 12.28 -11.21
N THR A 122 -15.91 12.04 -10.10
CA THR A 122 -15.90 10.74 -9.41
C THR A 122 -17.31 10.20 -9.20
N TRP A 123 -17.39 8.88 -9.08
CA TRP A 123 -18.58 8.20 -8.57
C TRP A 123 -18.39 7.85 -7.09
N PRO A 124 -19.46 7.50 -6.34
CA PRO A 124 -19.32 6.91 -5.01
C PRO A 124 -18.32 5.75 -5.02
N ALA A 125 -17.55 5.62 -3.93
CA ALA A 125 -16.58 4.54 -3.79
C ALA A 125 -17.24 3.18 -4.08
N GLU A 126 -16.48 2.29 -4.72
CA GLU A 126 -16.90 0.93 -5.11
C GLU A 126 -17.99 0.86 -6.20
N LYS A 127 -18.53 1.99 -6.68
CA LYS A 127 -19.59 1.99 -7.69
C LYS A 127 -19.04 1.83 -9.11
N GLY A 128 -19.39 0.71 -9.76
CA GLY A 128 -19.11 0.47 -11.19
C GLY A 128 -17.64 0.21 -11.51
N VAL A 129 -16.80 -0.02 -10.49
CA VAL A 129 -15.37 -0.26 -10.64
C VAL A 129 -15.10 -1.72 -11.02
N THR A 130 -14.00 -1.95 -11.75
CA THR A 130 -13.36 -3.26 -11.81
C THR A 130 -12.40 -3.43 -10.64
N LYS A 131 -12.05 -4.68 -10.30
CA LYS A 131 -11.15 -4.99 -9.18
C LYS A 131 -10.03 -5.90 -9.63
N LEU A 132 -8.82 -5.62 -9.12
CA LEU A 132 -7.74 -6.59 -9.12
C LEU A 132 -7.87 -7.55 -7.93
N PRO A 133 -7.30 -8.76 -8.03
CA PRO A 133 -7.00 -9.56 -6.84
C PRO A 133 -6.17 -8.75 -5.84
N PRO A 134 -6.31 -8.98 -4.51
CA PRO A 134 -5.66 -8.13 -3.50
C PRO A 134 -4.15 -8.03 -3.64
N LEU A 135 -3.46 -9.15 -3.93
CA LEU A 135 -2.02 -9.23 -4.09
C LEU A 135 -1.64 -9.82 -5.46
N GLY A 136 -0.44 -9.50 -5.93
CA GLY A 136 0.08 -9.85 -7.26
C GLY A 136 1.17 -8.87 -7.73
N PRO A 137 1.59 -8.95 -9.00
CA PRO A 137 2.72 -8.18 -9.54
C PRO A 137 2.39 -6.73 -9.91
N HIS A 138 1.11 -6.37 -10.04
CA HIS A 138 0.74 -5.02 -10.45
C HIS A 138 1.10 -3.99 -9.37
N PRO A 139 1.54 -2.76 -9.70
CA PRO A 139 1.91 -1.76 -8.69
C PRO A 139 0.82 -1.48 -7.63
N SER A 140 -0.46 -1.48 -7.99
CA SER A 140 -1.57 -1.42 -7.01
C SER A 140 -1.57 -2.59 -6.02
N GLN A 141 -1.29 -3.81 -6.48
CA GLN A 141 -1.24 -4.98 -5.61
C GLN A 141 -0.02 -4.95 -4.68
N LEU A 142 1.11 -4.43 -5.14
CA LEU A 142 2.29 -4.16 -4.30
C LEU A 142 1.98 -3.08 -3.25
N ALA A 143 1.24 -2.04 -3.63
CA ALA A 143 0.76 -1.03 -2.69
C ALA A 143 -0.19 -1.61 -1.63
N ALA A 144 -1.08 -2.52 -2.05
CA ALA A 144 -1.96 -3.26 -1.15
C ALA A 144 -1.17 -4.15 -0.17
N TYR A 145 -0.05 -4.76 -0.60
CA TYR A 145 0.87 -5.44 0.32
C TYR A 145 1.42 -4.48 1.38
N GLY A 146 1.80 -3.25 0.98
CA GLY A 146 2.20 -2.21 1.92
C GLY A 146 1.12 -1.93 2.97
N ALA A 147 -0.14 -1.77 2.55
CA ALA A 147 -1.28 -1.60 3.45
C ALA A 147 -1.47 -2.81 4.38
N TYR A 148 -1.35 -4.05 3.87
CA TYR A 148 -1.36 -5.28 4.67
C TYR A 148 -0.32 -5.26 5.78
N THR A 149 0.95 -4.94 5.46
CA THR A 149 2.03 -4.89 6.46
C THR A 149 1.81 -3.80 7.50
N ALA A 150 1.18 -2.70 7.11
CA ALA A 150 0.79 -1.62 8.02
C ALA A 150 -0.32 -2.07 8.98
N ALA A 151 -1.35 -2.77 8.50
CA ALA A 151 -2.39 -3.37 9.36
C ALA A 151 -1.82 -4.40 10.34
N PHE A 152 -0.90 -5.25 9.88
CA PHE A 152 -0.21 -6.21 10.73
C PHE A 152 0.60 -5.49 11.82
N SER A 153 1.39 -4.49 11.43
CA SER A 153 2.16 -3.65 12.37
C SER A 153 1.27 -2.76 13.25
N ALA A 154 0.01 -2.54 12.87
CA ALA A 154 -1.04 -1.92 13.68
C ALA A 154 -1.76 -2.92 14.60
N GLY A 155 -1.46 -4.22 14.49
CA GLY A 155 -2.05 -5.28 15.32
C GLY A 155 -3.53 -5.41 15.15
N ASP A 156 -3.99 -5.21 13.92
CA ASP A 156 -5.39 -5.20 13.58
C ASP A 156 -5.75 -6.49 12.83
N PRO A 157 -6.10 -7.58 13.55
CA PRO A 157 -6.46 -8.84 12.93
C PRO A 157 -7.67 -8.73 12.02
N GLU A 158 -8.60 -7.80 12.26
CA GLU A 158 -9.74 -7.60 11.38
C GLU A 158 -9.33 -7.15 9.98
N ARG A 159 -8.19 -6.43 9.87
CA ARG A 159 -7.68 -5.89 8.61
C ARG A 159 -6.63 -6.76 7.96
N TYR A 160 -5.58 -7.18 8.68
CA TYR A 160 -4.51 -7.94 8.02
C TYR A 160 -4.97 -9.34 7.58
N THR A 161 -5.96 -9.94 8.24
CA THR A 161 -6.47 -11.25 7.84
C THR A 161 -7.38 -11.23 6.60
N ARG A 162 -7.80 -10.04 6.12
CA ARG A 162 -8.56 -9.90 4.85
C ARG A 162 -7.74 -10.32 3.63
N PHE A 163 -6.42 -10.34 3.78
CA PHE A 163 -5.49 -10.78 2.75
C PHE A 163 -5.27 -12.30 2.75
N TYR A 164 -5.88 -13.04 3.67
CA TYR A 164 -5.66 -14.48 3.83
C TYR A 164 -6.79 -15.29 3.21
N THR A 165 -6.47 -16.49 2.73
CA THR A 165 -7.50 -17.52 2.55
C THR A 165 -7.95 -18.04 3.91
N ASP A 166 -9.16 -18.62 3.99
CA ASP A 166 -9.68 -19.13 5.25
C ASP A 166 -8.83 -20.25 5.86
N ASP A 167 -8.12 -21.00 5.02
CA ASP A 167 -7.26 -22.16 5.34
C ASP A 167 -5.76 -21.83 5.39
N VAL A 168 -5.38 -20.55 5.40
CA VAL A 168 -3.98 -20.09 5.36
C VAL A 168 -3.07 -20.84 6.34
N GLU A 169 -1.89 -21.24 5.88
CA GLU A 169 -0.88 -21.91 6.73
C GLU A 169 0.26 -20.94 7.08
N LEU A 170 0.60 -20.80 8.37
CA LEU A 170 1.74 -20.02 8.82
C LEU A 170 2.83 -20.93 9.39
N LEU A 171 4.04 -20.79 8.83
CA LEU A 171 5.22 -21.55 9.18
C LEU A 171 6.30 -20.61 9.74
N LEU A 172 6.36 -20.58 11.07
CA LEU A 172 7.42 -19.91 11.82
C LEU A 172 8.41 -20.97 12.30
N GLY A 173 9.70 -20.83 12.01
CA GLY A 173 10.71 -21.85 12.40
C GLY A 173 10.85 -22.11 13.90
N SER A 174 10.20 -21.29 14.75
CA SER A 174 10.29 -21.34 16.21
C SER A 174 9.02 -21.86 16.93
N VAL A 175 7.91 -22.06 16.22
CA VAL A 175 6.65 -22.55 16.80
C VAL A 175 5.98 -23.57 15.86
N PRO A 176 5.08 -24.44 16.36
CA PRO A 176 4.34 -25.35 15.50
C PRO A 176 3.56 -24.62 14.38
N PRO A 177 3.38 -25.26 13.21
CA PRO A 177 2.56 -24.71 12.13
C PRO A 177 1.15 -24.32 12.60
N MET A 178 0.67 -23.16 12.15
CA MET A 178 -0.69 -22.69 12.40
C MET A 178 -1.51 -22.81 11.11
N ARG A 179 -2.78 -23.20 11.24
CA ARG A 179 -3.72 -23.31 10.11
C ARG A 179 -4.96 -22.46 10.36
N GLY A 180 -5.35 -21.69 9.35
CA GLY A 180 -6.52 -20.83 9.33
C GLY A 180 -6.28 -19.45 9.92
N LYS A 181 -7.01 -18.47 9.38
CA LYS A 181 -6.88 -17.05 9.76
C LYS A 181 -7.12 -16.78 11.25
N ALA A 182 -8.04 -17.53 11.87
CA ALA A 182 -8.35 -17.39 13.30
C ALA A 182 -7.17 -17.81 14.18
N ALA A 183 -6.53 -18.95 13.90
CA ALA A 183 -5.37 -19.40 14.68
C ALA A 183 -4.20 -18.42 14.61
N ILE A 184 -3.96 -17.84 13.42
CA ILE A 184 -2.94 -16.79 13.23
C ILE A 184 -3.33 -15.52 14.00
N ALA A 185 -4.58 -15.08 13.90
CA ALA A 185 -5.08 -13.90 14.59
C ALA A 185 -4.97 -14.04 16.11
N ASP A 186 -5.37 -15.17 16.67
CA ASP A 186 -5.31 -15.46 18.10
C ASP A 186 -3.86 -15.45 18.61
N PHE A 187 -2.95 -16.07 17.87
CA PHE A 187 -1.52 -16.09 18.19
C PHE A 187 -0.94 -14.67 18.28
N TYR A 188 -1.11 -13.86 17.24
CA TYR A 188 -0.57 -12.50 17.22
C TYR A 188 -1.29 -11.57 18.19
N THR A 189 -2.59 -11.74 18.39
CA THR A 189 -3.35 -10.95 19.38
C THR A 189 -2.82 -11.21 20.79
N ALA A 190 -2.57 -12.47 21.16
CA ALA A 190 -1.98 -12.82 22.44
C ALA A 190 -0.54 -12.29 22.57
N MET A 191 0.28 -12.41 21.52
CA MET A 191 1.65 -11.88 21.51
C MET A 191 1.68 -10.36 21.70
N PHE A 192 0.82 -9.63 20.98
CA PHE A 192 0.72 -8.16 21.01
C PHE A 192 0.26 -7.58 22.33
N GLN A 193 -0.20 -8.40 23.29
CA GLN A 193 -0.43 -7.96 24.68
C GLN A 193 0.87 -7.67 25.44
N ARG A 194 2.02 -8.21 25.01
CA ARG A 194 3.32 -8.03 25.68
C ARG A 194 4.44 -7.56 24.77
N VAL A 195 4.41 -7.93 23.49
CA VAL A 195 5.46 -7.62 22.51
C VAL A 195 4.81 -7.19 21.22
N ARG A 196 5.11 -5.97 20.75
CA ARG A 196 4.65 -5.48 19.47
C ARG A 196 5.63 -5.83 18.36
N GLU A 197 5.15 -6.43 17.28
CA GLU A 197 5.90 -6.55 16.04
C GLU A 197 5.59 -5.40 15.08
N SER A 198 6.62 -4.76 14.54
CA SER A 198 6.52 -3.85 13.40
C SER A 198 7.43 -4.32 12.26
N LEU A 199 6.93 -4.17 11.04
CA LEU A 199 7.62 -4.63 9.83
C LEU A 199 8.24 -3.46 9.09
N THR A 200 9.48 -3.64 8.62
CA THR A 200 10.13 -2.76 7.64
C THR A 200 10.44 -3.57 6.40
N VAL A 201 9.77 -3.27 5.29
CA VAL A 201 9.97 -3.93 3.99
C VAL A 201 11.11 -3.24 3.26
N HIS A 202 12.14 -3.99 2.88
CA HIS A 202 13.32 -3.48 2.17
C HIS A 202 13.20 -3.69 0.65
N SER A 203 12.67 -4.84 0.25
CA SER A 203 12.37 -5.14 -1.14
C SER A 203 11.25 -6.16 -1.24
N ILE A 204 10.53 -6.12 -2.36
CA ILE A 204 9.44 -7.04 -2.65
C ILE A 204 9.50 -7.45 -4.12
N THR A 205 9.28 -8.73 -4.37
CA THR A 205 9.02 -9.26 -5.71
C THR A 205 7.72 -10.04 -5.67
N ALA A 206 6.91 -9.94 -6.72
CA ALA A 206 5.63 -10.63 -6.79
C ALA A 206 5.38 -11.22 -8.18
N THR A 207 4.62 -12.30 -8.17
CA THR A 207 3.98 -12.94 -9.32
C THR A 207 2.50 -13.15 -8.98
N GLU A 208 1.72 -13.71 -9.89
CA GLU A 208 0.31 -14.05 -9.61
C GLU A 208 0.13 -15.09 -8.49
N THR A 209 1.15 -15.90 -8.22
CA THR A 209 1.08 -17.03 -7.28
C THR A 209 2.00 -16.91 -6.08
N GLU A 210 2.85 -15.88 -6.03
CA GLU A 210 3.84 -15.73 -4.97
C GLU A 210 4.24 -14.28 -4.72
N VAL A 211 4.42 -13.91 -3.47
CA VAL A 211 5.12 -12.69 -3.04
C VAL A 211 6.32 -13.10 -2.18
N ILE A 212 7.48 -12.54 -2.48
CA ILE A 212 8.68 -12.68 -1.65
C ILE A 212 9.03 -11.29 -1.13
N SER A 213 9.09 -11.16 0.19
CA SER A 213 9.37 -9.92 0.88
C SER A 213 10.61 -10.06 1.74
N ASP A 214 11.54 -9.14 1.52
CA ASP A 214 12.75 -9.01 2.30
C ASP A 214 12.48 -7.99 3.41
N THR A 215 12.24 -8.46 4.63
CA THR A 215 11.70 -7.67 5.75
C THR A 215 12.60 -7.69 6.99
N THR A 216 12.61 -6.62 7.77
CA THR A 216 13.02 -6.66 9.19
C THR A 216 11.77 -6.66 10.06
N SER A 217 11.63 -7.67 10.91
CA SER A 217 10.67 -7.68 12.01
C SER A 217 11.32 -7.10 13.25
N ARG A 218 10.78 -6.00 13.78
CA ARG A 218 11.16 -5.43 15.08
C ARG A 218 10.12 -5.84 16.12
N PHE A 219 10.56 -6.54 17.15
CA PHE A 219 9.77 -6.96 18.30
C PHE A 219 10.09 -6.05 19.49
N THR A 220 9.20 -5.13 19.81
CA THR A 220 9.33 -4.19 20.94
C THR A 220 8.48 -4.65 22.12
N ALA A 221 9.11 -4.89 23.27
CA ALA A 221 8.39 -5.27 24.48
C ALA A 221 7.63 -4.07 25.06
N ILE A 222 6.32 -4.18 25.18
CA ILE A 222 5.46 -3.22 25.91
C ILE A 222 5.34 -3.59 27.40
N ALA A 223 5.62 -4.85 27.74
CA ALA A 223 5.74 -5.38 29.08
C ALA A 223 6.87 -6.43 29.11
N ASP A 224 7.34 -6.80 30.30
CA ASP A 224 8.36 -7.85 30.44
C ASP A 224 7.91 -9.17 29.78
N ALA A 225 8.78 -9.73 28.96
CA ALA A 225 8.57 -10.95 28.19
C ALA A 225 9.80 -11.86 28.30
N PRO A 226 10.07 -12.45 29.48
CA PRO A 226 11.25 -13.29 29.72
C PRO A 226 11.20 -14.63 28.95
N ASP A 227 10.01 -15.04 28.52
CA ASP A 227 9.69 -16.26 27.79
C ASP A 227 9.49 -16.02 26.28
N PHE A 228 9.80 -14.82 25.78
CA PHE A 228 9.57 -14.51 24.36
C PHE A 228 10.43 -15.38 23.44
N VAL A 229 9.81 -15.97 22.43
CA VAL A 229 10.38 -17.04 21.58
C VAL A 229 11.61 -16.62 20.78
N VAL A 230 11.78 -15.33 20.52
CA VAL A 230 12.97 -14.79 19.82
C VAL A 230 14.11 -14.50 20.81
N GLY A 231 13.79 -14.24 22.07
CA GLY A 231 14.73 -13.96 23.15
C GLY A 231 14.08 -13.12 24.26
N PRO A 232 14.57 -13.21 25.52
CA PRO A 232 13.99 -12.51 26.65
C PRO A 232 14.11 -10.98 26.52
N LEU A 233 12.99 -10.28 26.76
CA LEU A 233 12.89 -8.82 26.71
C LEU A 233 12.33 -8.23 27.99
N ARG A 234 12.89 -7.10 28.42
CA ARG A 234 12.27 -6.21 29.41
C ARG A 234 11.40 -5.19 28.69
N ALA A 235 10.41 -4.62 29.39
CA ALA A 235 9.62 -3.51 28.85
C ALA A 235 10.54 -2.40 28.31
N GLY A 236 10.30 -1.97 27.07
CA GLY A 236 11.11 -0.98 26.35
C GLY A 236 12.24 -1.56 25.48
N ASP A 237 12.71 -2.79 25.75
CA ASP A 237 13.69 -3.46 24.89
C ASP A 237 13.08 -3.79 23.53
N HIS A 238 13.93 -3.94 22.51
CA HIS A 238 13.52 -4.56 21.25
C HIS A 238 14.56 -5.50 20.65
N ILE A 239 14.06 -6.45 19.85
CA ILE A 239 14.88 -7.33 19.00
C ILE A 239 14.48 -7.11 17.55
N GLU A 240 15.47 -6.92 16.69
CA GLU A 240 15.28 -6.90 15.25
C GLU A 240 15.75 -8.21 14.63
N VAL A 241 14.94 -8.79 13.75
CA VAL A 241 15.25 -10.00 13.02
C VAL A 241 15.05 -9.75 11.53
N ARG A 242 16.12 -9.94 10.76
CA ARG A 242 16.04 -9.92 9.31
C ARG A 242 15.46 -11.24 8.81
N VAL A 243 14.39 -11.16 8.03
CA VAL A 243 13.70 -12.32 7.46
C VAL A 243 13.43 -12.15 5.97
N VAL A 244 13.42 -13.26 5.26
CA VAL A 244 12.75 -13.38 3.97
C VAL A 244 11.43 -14.11 4.21
N VAL A 245 10.34 -13.48 3.83
CA VAL A 245 8.99 -14.05 3.94
C VAL A 245 8.48 -14.40 2.55
N THR A 246 8.14 -15.67 2.36
CA THR A 246 7.50 -16.15 1.14
C THR A 246 6.02 -16.34 1.41
N TYR A 247 5.18 -15.69 0.62
CA TYR A 247 3.74 -15.82 0.62
C TYR A 247 3.30 -16.54 -0.65
N SER A 248 2.71 -17.73 -0.53
CA SER A 248 2.03 -18.37 -1.65
C SER A 248 0.62 -17.79 -1.79
N LEU A 249 0.21 -17.51 -3.02
CA LEU A 249 -1.05 -16.86 -3.33
C LEU A 249 -2.01 -17.80 -4.07
N ARG A 250 -3.29 -17.67 -3.74
CA ARG A 250 -4.42 -18.27 -4.46
C ARG A 250 -5.46 -17.20 -4.76
N GLY A 251 -5.55 -16.79 -6.02
CA GLY A 251 -6.45 -15.71 -6.43
C GLY A 251 -6.11 -14.37 -5.76
N GLY A 252 -4.82 -14.08 -5.56
CA GLY A 252 -4.34 -12.87 -4.89
C GLY A 252 -4.53 -12.84 -3.37
N LEU A 253 -4.98 -13.94 -2.75
CA LEU A 253 -5.04 -14.12 -1.30
C LEU A 253 -3.91 -15.04 -0.83
N ILE A 254 -3.36 -14.78 0.34
CA ILE A 254 -2.29 -15.55 0.96
C ILE A 254 -2.85 -16.88 1.47
N GLU A 255 -2.39 -17.99 0.89
CA GLU A 255 -2.71 -19.35 1.36
C GLU A 255 -1.61 -19.96 2.23
N ARG A 256 -0.38 -19.42 2.16
CA ARG A 256 0.74 -19.90 2.97
C ARG A 256 1.74 -18.77 3.22
N ILE A 257 2.26 -18.72 4.44
CA ILE A 257 3.32 -17.81 4.87
C ILE A 257 4.46 -18.65 5.40
N ALA A 258 5.64 -18.56 4.76
CA ALA A 258 6.85 -19.22 5.20
C ALA A 258 7.93 -18.18 5.52
N VAL A 259 8.46 -18.23 6.74
CA VAL A 259 9.45 -17.25 7.22
C VAL A 259 10.81 -17.93 7.36
N LYS A 260 11.83 -17.37 6.71
CA LYS A 260 13.23 -17.80 6.84
C LYS A 260 14.07 -16.64 7.40
N ARG A 261 14.91 -16.93 8.39
CA ARG A 261 15.90 -15.95 8.88
C ARG A 261 16.93 -15.65 7.79
N ALA A 262 17.24 -14.37 7.62
CA ALA A 262 18.21 -13.84 6.67
C ALA A 262 19.38 -13.09 7.35
N GLY A 263 19.46 -13.16 8.68
CA GLY A 263 20.53 -12.57 9.47
C GLY A 263 20.41 -12.93 10.95
N GLU A 264 21.43 -12.58 11.73
CA GLU A 264 21.43 -12.74 13.18
C GLU A 264 20.52 -11.69 13.85
N PRO A 265 19.75 -12.07 14.90
CA PRO A 265 18.96 -11.11 15.66
C PRO A 265 19.83 -10.05 16.32
N VAL A 266 19.42 -8.79 16.24
CA VAL A 266 20.06 -7.66 16.92
C VAL A 266 19.19 -7.24 18.10
N THR A 267 19.72 -7.33 19.31
CA THR A 267 19.01 -6.90 20.52
C THR A 267 19.48 -5.50 20.93
N VAL A 268 18.53 -4.61 21.14
CA VAL A 268 18.76 -3.27 21.68
C VAL A 268 18.06 -3.19 23.03
N ARG A 269 18.84 -2.95 24.07
CA ARG A 269 18.31 -2.77 25.43
C ARG A 269 17.93 -1.32 25.61
N SER A 270 16.74 -1.05 26.14
CA SER A 270 16.46 0.28 26.68
C SER A 270 17.44 0.49 27.84
N GLY A 271 18.25 1.55 27.78
CA GLY A 271 19.26 1.85 28.80
C GLY A 271 18.67 1.74 30.21
N GLY A 272 19.42 1.12 31.12
CA GLY A 272 19.06 1.04 32.53
C GLY A 272 19.07 2.39 33.23
#